data_AF-A0A944D2P0-F1
#
_entry.id   AF-A0A944D2P0-F1
#
_cell.length_a   1.000
_cell.length_b   1.000
_cell.length_c   1.000
_cell.angle_alpha   90.00
_cell.angle_beta   90.00
_cell.angle_gamma   90.00
#
_symmetry.space_group_name_H-M   'P 1'
#
loop_
_entity.id
_entity.type
_entity.pdbx_description
1 polymer ?
#
loop_
_entity_poly.entity_id
_entity_poly.type
_entity_poly.pdbx_seq_one_letter_code
_entity_poly.pdbx_strand_id
1 'polypeptide(L)' 'MTFSKKSLSRVRGRKRYAAWLRLNAERLENQVSLQYDKSGQAIGRAHFASPVTGEYNGRKVLKIKSKSKQAKLIRA' A
#
# COMPACT_ATOMS: atom_id res chain seq x y z
N MET A 1 -17.79 24.94 17.69
CA MET A 1 -17.04 23.74 18.09
C MET A 1 -17.53 23.27 19.45
N THR A 2 -17.78 21.98 19.64
CA THR A 2 -18.28 21.44 20.92
C THR A 2 -17.15 20.76 21.69
N PHE A 3 -16.89 21.20 22.92
CA PHE A 3 -15.87 20.63 23.79
C PHE A 3 -16.46 19.57 24.73
N SER A 4 -15.72 18.49 24.99
CA SER A 4 -16.17 17.47 25.94
C SER A 4 -16.01 17.96 27.37
N LYS A 5 -17.07 17.86 28.17
CA LYS A 5 -17.05 18.24 29.59
C LYS A 5 -16.23 17.29 30.49
N LYS A 6 -15.85 16.10 30.01
CA LYS A 6 -15.15 15.06 30.79
C LYS A 6 -13.90 14.61 30.07
N SER A 7 -12.83 14.40 30.83
CA SER A 7 -11.60 13.79 30.33
C SER A 7 -11.82 12.33 29.96
N LEU A 8 -11.07 11.87 28.96
CA LEU A 8 -11.15 10.49 28.50
C LEU A 8 -10.42 9.57 29.47
N SER A 9 -11.12 8.61 30.07
CA SER A 9 -10.50 7.63 30.97
C SER A 9 -9.43 6.80 30.25
N ARG A 10 -8.37 6.38 30.97
CA ARG A 10 -7.28 5.55 30.44
C ARG A 10 -7.78 4.27 29.75
N VAL A 11 -8.78 3.60 30.33
CA VAL A 11 -9.35 2.36 29.78
C VAL A 11 -10.05 2.61 28.44
N ARG A 12 -10.88 3.65 28.35
CA ARG A 12 -11.53 4.03 27.08
C ARG A 12 -10.50 4.44 26.02
N GLY A 13 -9.42 5.12 26.42
CA GLY A 13 -8.31 5.46 25.52
C GLY A 13 -7.64 4.25 24.91
N ARG A 14 -7.29 3.27 25.74
CA ARG A 14 -6.69 2.00 25.29
C ARG A 14 -7.61 1.26 24.31
N LYS A 15 -8.91 1.14 24.63
CA LYS A 15 -9.89 0.49 23.75
C LYS A 15 -9.99 1.20 22.39
N ARG A 16 -10.06 2.53 22.39
CA ARG A 16 -10.12 3.33 21.15
C ARG A 16 -8.86 3.14 20.31
N TYR A 17 -7.69 3.16 20.93
CA TYR A 17 -6.42 3.00 20.23
C TYR A 17 -6.28 1.60 19.62
N ALA A 18 -6.64 0.55 20.35
CA ALA A 18 -6.63 -0.83 19.83
C ALA A 18 -7.56 -1.00 18.62
N ALA A 19 -8.77 -0.42 18.69
CA ALA A 19 -9.70 -0.42 17.55
C ALA A 19 -9.14 0.34 16.35
N TRP A 20 -8.52 1.51 16.59
CA TRP A 20 -7.84 2.27 15.54
C TRP A 20 -6.70 1.47 14.90
N LEU A 21 -5.87 0.79 15.68
CA LEU A 21 -4.81 -0.07 15.16
C LEU A 21 -5.37 -1.18 14.26
N ARG A 22 -6.41 -1.89 14.71
CA ARG A 22 -7.05 -2.96 13.92
C ARG A 22 -7.57 -2.46 12.59
N LEU A 23 -8.29 -1.34 12.60
CA LEU A 23 -8.84 -0.74 11.38
C LEU A 23 -7.75 -0.26 10.42
N ASN A 24 -6.64 0.26 10.93
CA ASN A 24 -5.53 0.66 10.06
C ASN A 24 -4.75 -0.53 9.51
N ALA A 25 -4.61 -1.62 10.29
CA ALA A 25 -4.02 -2.86 9.77
C ALA A 25 -4.86 -3.41 8.61
N GLU A 26 -6.18 -3.54 8.80
CA GLU A 26 -7.10 -3.98 7.74
C GLU A 26 -7.06 -3.04 6.52
N ARG A 27 -6.98 -1.73 6.74
CA ARG A 27 -6.83 -0.77 5.64
C ARG A 27 -5.51 -0.97 4.91
N LEU A 28 -4.38 -1.08 5.61
CA LEU A 28 -3.08 -1.23 4.98
C LEU A 28 -2.98 -2.53 4.17
N GLU A 29 -3.55 -3.62 4.68
CA GLU A 29 -3.64 -4.90 3.97
C GLU A 29 -4.44 -4.76 2.67
N ASN A 30 -5.58 -4.06 2.71
CA ASN A 30 -6.48 -3.93 1.56
C ASN A 30 -6.16 -2.74 0.63
N GLN A 31 -5.37 -1.76 1.07
CA GLN A 31 -5.14 -0.50 0.33
C GLN A 31 -4.05 -0.63 -0.73
N VAL A 32 -3.17 -1.63 -0.62
CA VAL A 32 -2.07 -1.79 -1.58
C VAL A 32 -2.55 -2.62 -2.77
N SER A 33 -3.18 -1.97 -3.74
CA SER A 33 -3.41 -2.57 -5.06
C SER A 33 -2.06 -2.71 -5.78
N LEU A 34 -1.62 -3.96 -5.98
CA LEU A 34 -0.34 -4.29 -6.62
C LEU A 34 -0.54 -4.69 -8.09
N GLN A 35 0.51 -4.51 -8.88
CA GLN A 35 0.65 -5.11 -10.20
C GLN A 35 1.35 -6.44 -10.05
N TYR A 36 0.83 -7.45 -10.72
CA TYR A 36 1.41 -8.78 -10.75
C TYR A 36 1.98 -9.08 -12.14
N ASP A 37 3.07 -9.82 -12.20
CA ASP A 37 3.58 -10.38 -13.45
C ASP A 37 2.80 -11.64 -13.88
N LYS A 38 3.17 -12.20 -15.03
CA LYS A 38 2.56 -13.44 -15.56
C LYS A 38 2.76 -14.66 -14.63
N SER A 39 3.73 -14.59 -13.72
CA SER A 39 4.05 -15.63 -12.75
C SER A 39 3.38 -15.39 -11.39
N GLY A 40 2.54 -14.36 -11.26
CA GLY A 40 1.80 -14.03 -10.04
C GLY A 40 2.62 -13.27 -8.99
N GLN A 41 3.80 -12.76 -9.32
CA GLN A 41 4.65 -12.01 -8.40
C GLN A 41 4.35 -10.51 -8.44
N ALA A 42 4.30 -9.85 -7.28
CA ALA A 42 4.07 -8.43 -7.20
C ALA A 42 5.30 -7.64 -7.70
N ILE A 43 5.13 -6.89 -8.78
CA ILE A 43 6.20 -6.12 -9.45
C ILE A 43 6.11 -4.61 -9.23
N GLY A 44 4.95 -4.10 -8.79
CA GLY A 44 4.72 -2.66 -8.66
C GLY A 44 3.33 -2.32 -8.12
N ARG A 45 2.94 -1.04 -8.22
CA ARG A 45 1.62 -0.53 -7.77
C ARG A 45 0.63 -0.49 -8.94
N ALA A 46 -0.63 -0.89 -8.72
CA ALA A 46 -1.67 -1.11 -9.74
C ALA A 46 -1.85 0.03 -10.76
N HIS A 47 -1.62 1.29 -10.35
CA HIS A 47 -1.87 2.48 -11.17
C HIS A 47 -0.60 3.19 -11.66
N PHE A 48 0.53 2.51 -11.69
CA PHE A 48 1.79 3.07 -12.19
C PHE A 48 2.25 2.31 -13.44
N ALA A 49 3.12 2.90 -14.25
CA ALA A 49 3.77 2.12 -15.31
C ALA A 49 4.63 1.02 -14.68
N SER A 50 4.62 -0.16 -15.29
CA SER A 50 5.43 -1.29 -14.81
C SER A 50 6.89 -0.88 -14.75
N PRO A 51 7.58 -1.06 -13.62
CA PRO A 51 9.00 -0.73 -13.52
C PRO A 51 9.88 -1.72 -14.31
N VAL A 52 9.33 -2.86 -14.73
CA VAL A 52 10.04 -3.92 -15.46
C VAL A 52 9.85 -3.76 -16.97
N THR A 53 8.62 -3.56 -17.43
CA THR A 53 8.31 -3.44 -18.86
C THR A 53 8.12 -1.99 -19.31
N GLY A 54 7.86 -1.05 -18.42
CA GLY A 54 7.60 0.36 -18.75
C GLY A 54 6.21 0.57 -19.37
N GLU A 55 5.36 -0.45 -19.29
CA GLU A 55 4.02 -0.46 -19.87
C GLU A 55 2.96 -0.04 -18.85
N TYR A 56 1.93 0.64 -19.33
CA TYR A 56 0.72 0.96 -18.58
C TYR A 56 -0.47 0.76 -19.51
N ASN A 57 -1.46 -0.03 -19.09
CA ASN A 57 -2.64 -0.38 -19.90
C ASN A 57 -2.29 -0.86 -21.33
N GLY A 58 -1.27 -1.72 -21.46
CA GLY A 58 -0.83 -2.29 -22.74
C GLY A 58 -0.07 -1.33 -23.66
N ARG A 59 0.21 -0.09 -23.21
CA ARG A 59 0.98 0.89 -23.97
C ARG A 59 2.35 1.12 -23.34
N LYS A 60 3.40 1.24 -24.15
CA LYS A 60 4.74 1.60 -23.68
C LYS A 60 4.79 3.08 -23.31
N VAL A 61 4.89 3.39 -22.01
CA VAL A 61 4.93 4.78 -21.52
C VAL A 61 6.35 5.19 -21.16
N LEU A 62 7.16 4.26 -20.67
CA LEU A 62 8.55 4.51 -20.27
C LEU A 62 9.52 3.74 -21.15
N LYS A 63 10.53 4.44 -21.67
CA LYS A 63 11.72 3.80 -22.26
C LYS A 63 12.65 3.36 -21.13
N ILE A 64 12.52 2.12 -20.70
CA ILE A 64 13.43 1.54 -19.73
C ILE A 64 14.79 1.35 -20.41
N LYS A 65 15.79 2.16 -20.01
CA LYS A 65 17.17 1.95 -20.43
C LYS A 65 17.67 0.69 -19.72
N SER A 66 18.15 -0.28 -20.51
CA SER A 66 18.50 -1.63 -20.06
C SER A 66 19.43 -1.65 -18.84
N LYS A 67 19.13 -2.57 -17.91
CA LYS A 67 19.83 -2.92 -16.66
C LYS A 67 19.63 -2.01 -15.43
N SER A 68 18.40 -1.56 -15.14
CA SER A 68 18.09 -1.27 -13.73
C SER A 68 18.10 -2.60 -12.96
N LYS A 69 18.86 -2.67 -11.86
CA LYS A 69 18.98 -3.83 -10.97
C LYS A 69 17.62 -4.52 -10.81
N GLN A 70 17.60 -5.83 -11.07
CA GLN A 70 16.45 -6.73 -10.88
C GLN A 70 15.62 -6.26 -9.69
N ALA A 71 14.35 -5.91 -9.91
CA ALA A 71 13.49 -5.37 -8.87
C ALA A 71 13.56 -6.32 -7.67
N LYS A 72 14.06 -5.84 -6.54
CA LYS A 72 14.15 -6.66 -5.32
C LYS A 72 12.72 -7.05 -4.97
N LEU A 73 12.50 -8.36 -4.87
CA LEU A 73 11.24 -8.95 -4.43
C LEU A 73 10.84 -8.27 -3.11
N ILE A 74 9.75 -7.51 -3.13
CA ILE A 74 9.22 -6.91 -1.91
C ILE A 74 8.53 -8.06 -1.17
N ARG A 75 9.28 -8.73 -0.29
CA ARG A 75 8.71 -9.74 0.61
C ARG A 75 7.86 -9.02 1.64
N ALA A 76 6.62 -9.49 1.80
CA ALA A 76 5.74 -9.12 2.90
C ALA A 76 6.31 -9.60 4.23
#